data_AF-A0A3N1R939-F1
#
_entry.id   AF-A0A3N1R939-F1
#
_cell.length_a   1.000
_cell.length_b   1.000
_cell.length_c   1.000
_cell.angle_alpha   90.00
_cell.angle_beta   90.00
_cell.angle_gamma   90.00
#
_symmetry.space_group_name_H-M   'P 1'
#
loop_
_entity.id
_entity.type
_entity.pdbx_description
1 polymer ?
#
loop_
_entity_poly.entity_id
_entity_poly.type
_entity_poly.pdbx_seq_one_letter_code
_entity_poly.pdbx_strand_id
1 'polypeptide(L)'
;MDQSRLPIYLHQPLQVLWFDAHEMAIIVIFYLGATIFGGVAYITLFLGPALLIPMKRRQARGWFGHLAYANGFFELKGYPLPTATKFNE
;
A
#
# COMPACT_ATOMS: atom_id res chain seq x y z
N MET A 1 28.71 -6.64 9.99
CA MET A 1 28.25 -5.92 8.78
C MET A 1 26.97 -5.22 9.15
N ASP A 2 27.04 -3.90 9.32
CA ASP A 2 25.86 -3.09 9.60
C ASP A 2 24.92 -3.19 8.39
N GLN A 3 23.72 -3.74 8.59
CA GLN A 3 22.74 -3.94 7.51
C GLN A 3 22.09 -2.58 7.22
N SER A 4 22.82 -1.71 6.53
CA SER A 4 22.32 -0.44 6.03
C SER A 4 21.09 -0.71 5.15
N ARG A 5 19.90 -0.40 5.67
CA ARG A 5 18.63 -0.56 4.96
C ARG A 5 18.62 0.35 3.73
N LEU A 6 18.83 -0.23 2.55
CA LEU A 6 18.71 0.47 1.28
C LEU A 6 17.31 1.11 1.18
N PRO A 7 17.20 2.42 0.92
CA PRO A 7 15.92 3.09 0.78
C PRO A 7 15.07 2.41 -0.29
N ILE A 8 13.86 2.04 0.10
CA ILE A 8 12.94 1.25 -0.72
C ILE A 8 12.51 1.99 -2.01
N TYR A 9 12.73 3.30 -2.10
CA TYR A 9 12.20 4.14 -3.18
C TYR A 9 13.27 4.93 -3.95
N LEU A 10 14.50 4.44 -4.02
CA LEU A 10 15.61 5.16 -4.65
C LEU A 10 15.39 5.52 -6.14
N HIS A 11 14.50 4.81 -6.84
CA HIS A 11 14.18 5.01 -8.25
C HIS A 11 12.89 5.82 -8.49
N GLN A 12 12.09 6.05 -7.44
CA GLN A 12 10.87 6.85 -7.55
C GLN A 12 11.20 8.31 -7.26
N PRO A 13 10.56 9.27 -7.96
CA PRO A 13 10.77 10.68 -7.68
C PRO A 13 10.53 10.90 -6.19
N LEU A 14 11.56 11.41 -5.51
CA LEU A 14 11.53 11.63 -4.06
C LEU A 14 10.26 12.41 -3.73
N GLN A 15 9.29 11.74 -3.14
CA GLN A 15 8.00 12.35 -2.88
C GLN A 15 8.24 13.50 -1.89
N VAL A 16 7.85 14.71 -2.30
CA VAL A 16 8.21 15.97 -1.61
C VAL A 16 7.60 16.05 -0.21
N LEU A 17 6.64 15.19 0.11
CA LEU A 17 6.18 14.92 1.47
C LEU A 17 6.72 13.57 1.92
N TRP A 18 7.12 13.46 3.18
CA TRP A 18 7.63 12.30 3.93
C TRP A 18 6.92 10.92 3.73
N PHE A 19 5.87 10.88 2.91
CA PHE A 19 4.99 9.75 2.60
C PHE A 19 5.11 9.33 1.13
N ASP A 20 5.05 8.02 0.88
CA ASP A 20 4.94 7.43 -0.47
C ASP A 20 3.51 7.59 -1.05
N ALA A 21 3.31 7.37 -2.35
CA ALA A 21 2.05 7.61 -3.06
C ALA A 21 0.93 6.72 -2.47
N HIS A 22 1.27 5.48 -2.12
CA HIS A 22 0.36 4.59 -1.42
C HIS A 22 0.03 5.06 0.01
N GLU A 23 0.98 5.69 0.70
CA GLU A 23 0.75 6.22 2.05
C GLU A 23 -0.15 7.46 1.99
N MET A 24 0.02 8.30 0.98
CA MET A 24 -0.90 9.39 0.69
C MET A 24 -2.29 8.88 0.34
N ALA A 25 -2.40 7.82 -0.47
CA ALA A 25 -3.69 7.20 -0.79
C ALA A 25 -4.41 6.71 0.48
N ILE A 26 -3.70 6.09 1.42
CA ILE A 26 -4.25 5.70 2.72
C ILE A 26 -4.80 6.93 3.46
N ILE A 27 -4.01 8.01 3.57
CA ILE A 27 -4.45 9.24 4.26
C ILE A 27 -5.71 9.82 3.60
N VAL A 28 -5.75 9.89 2.26
CA VAL A 28 -6.90 10.41 1.51
C VAL A 28 -8.14 9.56 1.72
N ILE A 29 -8.03 8.23 1.74
CA ILE A 29 -9.17 7.32 1.99
C ILE A 29 -9.75 7.57 3.38
N PHE A 30 -8.90 7.68 4.40
CA PHE A 30 -9.35 7.99 5.76
C PHE A 30 -9.96 9.39 5.86
N TYR A 31 -9.42 10.38 5.15
CA TYR A 31 -9.98 11.74 5.10
C TYR A 31 -11.38 11.76 4.49
N LEU A 32 -11.56 11.09 3.35
CA LEU A 32 -12.86 10.98 2.69
C LEU A 32 -13.86 10.24 3.58
N GLY A 33 -13.46 9.11 4.18
CA GLY A 33 -14.31 8.39 5.12
C GLY A 33 -14.71 9.25 6.32
N ALA A 34 -13.76 9.94 6.95
CA ALA A 34 -14.05 10.83 8.08
C ALA A 34 -14.99 11.98 7.70
N THR A 35 -14.88 12.51 6.48
CA THR A 35 -15.75 13.60 5.99
C THR A 35 -17.16 13.10 5.70
N ILE A 36 -17.32 11.87 5.19
CA ILE A 36 -18.63 11.25 4.93
C ILE A 36 -19.38 10.97 6.23
N PHE A 37 -18.70 10.37 7.22
CA PHE A 37 -19.35 9.96 8.48
C PHE A 37 -19.42 11.08 9.52
N GLY A 38 -18.48 12.04 9.49
CA GLY A 38 -18.40 13.16 10.43
C GLY A 38 -18.14 12.76 11.89
N GLY A 39 -18.10 13.77 12.77
CA GLY A 39 -18.04 13.58 14.23
C GLY A 39 -16.84 12.76 14.71
N VAL A 40 -17.10 11.66 15.41
CA VAL A 40 -16.07 10.77 15.99
C VAL A 40 -15.22 10.09 14.90
N ALA A 41 -15.71 10.01 13.66
CA ALA A 41 -14.96 9.42 12.55
C ALA A 41 -13.65 10.17 12.25
N TYR A 42 -13.53 11.46 12.59
CA TYR A 42 -12.27 12.21 12.46
C TYR A 42 -11.14 11.65 13.31
N ILE A 43 -11.42 10.89 14.37
CA ILE A 43 -10.38 10.20 15.14
C ILE A 43 -9.66 9.17 14.25
N THR A 44 -10.40 8.51 13.36
CA THR A 44 -9.83 7.50 12.44
C THR A 44 -8.86 8.12 11.44
N LEU A 45 -9.00 9.41 11.13
CA LEU A 45 -8.06 10.15 10.27
C LEU A 45 -6.64 10.17 10.83
N PHE A 46 -6.50 10.17 12.16
CA PHE A 46 -5.20 10.15 12.82
C PHE A 46 -4.78 8.72 13.16
N LEU A 47 -5.67 7.93 13.78
CA LEU A 47 -5.35 6.56 14.21
C LEU A 47 -5.09 5.61 13.03
N GLY A 48 -5.88 5.72 11.95
CA GLY A 48 -5.78 4.84 10.79
C GLY A 48 -4.40 4.90 10.13
N PRO A 49 -3.97 6.07 9.62
CA PRO A 49 -2.64 6.23 9.04
C PRO A 49 -1.52 5.94 10.05
N ALA A 50 -1.67 6.35 11.32
CA ALA A 50 -0.66 6.11 12.36
C ALA A 50 -0.38 4.63 12.61
N LEU A 51 -1.38 3.75 12.41
CA LEU A 51 -1.23 2.30 12.56
C LEU A 51 -0.86 1.61 11.23
N LEU A 52 -1.50 2.00 10.13
CA LEU A 52 -1.36 1.32 8.84
C LEU A 52 -0.06 1.64 8.13
N ILE A 53 0.45 2.88 8.23
CA ILE A 53 1.72 3.27 7.59
C ILE A 53 2.91 2.51 8.18
N PRO A 54 3.14 2.44 9.50
CA PRO A 54 4.25 1.65 10.05
C PRO A 54 4.07 0.16 9.77
N MET A 55 2.83 -0.36 9.74
CA MET A 55 2.58 -1.75 9.37
C MET A 55 2.96 -2.02 7.91
N LYS A 56 2.57 -1.15 6.96
CA LYS A 56 3.02 -1.20 5.56
C LYS A 56 4.54 -1.17 5.47
N ARG A 57 5.18 -0.22 6.16
CA ARG A 57 6.64 0.01 6.07
C ARG A 57 7.47 -1.19 6.55
N ARG A 58 6.88 -2.11 7.33
CA ARG A 58 7.51 -3.38 7.73
C ARG A 58 7.44 -4.46 6.65
N GLN A 59 6.55 -4.34 5.67
CA GLN A 59 6.36 -5.32 4.61
C GLN A 59 7.36 -5.13 3.47
N ALA A 60 7.57 -6.19 2.69
CA ALA A 60 8.43 -6.17 1.51
C ALA A 60 7.86 -5.27 0.39
N ARG A 61 8.74 -4.85 -0.53
CA ARG A 61 8.37 -4.07 -1.72
C ARG A 61 7.23 -4.76 -2.49
N GLY A 62 6.27 -3.96 -2.98
CA GLY A 62 5.18 -4.47 -3.81
C GLY A 62 4.11 -5.28 -3.06
N TRP A 63 4.17 -5.40 -1.72
CA TRP A 63 3.22 -6.20 -0.94
C TRP A 63 1.75 -5.87 -1.24
N PHE A 64 1.40 -4.58 -1.36
CA PHE A 64 0.05 -4.17 -1.76
C PHE A 64 -0.31 -4.60 -3.18
N GLY A 65 0.62 -4.51 -4.13
CA GLY A 65 0.42 -4.97 -5.50
C GLY A 65 0.24 -6.49 -5.56
N HIS A 66 1.01 -7.24 -4.77
CA HIS A 66 0.87 -8.69 -4.66
C HIS A 66 -0.43 -9.10 -3.99
N LEU A 67 -0.88 -8.39 -2.95
CA LEU A 67 -2.19 -8.60 -2.36
C LEU A 67 -3.31 -8.29 -3.36
N ALA A 68 -3.21 -7.18 -4.07
CA ALA A 68 -4.23 -6.79 -5.05
C ALA A 68 -4.30 -7.81 -6.20
N TYR A 69 -3.15 -8.27 -6.69
CA TYR A 69 -3.07 -9.36 -7.65
C TYR A 69 -3.65 -10.66 -7.08
N ALA A 70 -3.28 -11.09 -5.87
CA ALA A 70 -3.82 -12.30 -5.25
C ALA A 70 -5.34 -12.27 -5.06
N ASN A 71 -5.91 -11.08 -4.85
CA ASN A 71 -7.36 -10.88 -4.74
C ASN A 71 -8.05 -10.66 -6.12
N GLY A 72 -7.30 -10.70 -7.23
CA GLY A 72 -7.85 -10.59 -8.58
C GLY A 72 -8.20 -9.17 -9.01
N PHE A 73 -7.74 -8.13 -8.30
CA PHE A 73 -8.03 -6.75 -8.68
C PHE A 73 -7.31 -6.31 -9.96
N PHE A 74 -6.16 -6.92 -10.27
CA PHE A 74 -5.35 -6.57 -11.46
C PHE A 74 -4.68 -7.81 -12.04
N GLU A 75 -4.60 -7.87 -13.37
CA GLU A 75 -3.83 -8.89 -14.08
C GLU A 75 -2.42 -8.37 -14.37
N LEU A 76 -1.41 -9.15 -14.00
CA LEU A 76 -0.03 -8.88 -14.36
C LEU A 76 0.22 -9.47 -15.74
N LYS A 77 0.53 -8.63 -16.73
CA LYS A 77 0.79 -9.08 -18.11
C LYS A 77 1.94 -10.10 -18.12
N GLY A 78 1.67 -11.31 -18.63
CA GLY A 78 2.64 -12.41 -18.67
C GLY A 78 2.72 -13.24 -17.40
N TYR A 79 1.90 -12.95 -16.39
CA TYR A 79 1.70 -13.82 -15.23
C TYR A 79 0.42 -14.62 -15.38
N PRO A 80 0.37 -15.85 -14.83
CA PRO A 80 -0.87 -16.61 -14.77
C PRO A 80 -1.93 -15.84 -13.99
N LEU A 81 -3.21 -16.18 -14.17
CA LEU A 81 -4.25 -15.66 -13.30
C LEU A 81 -4.03 -16.19 -11.87
N PRO A 82 -4.39 -15.42 -10.82
CA PRO A 82 -4.30 -15.89 -9.43
C PRO A 82 -5.05 -17.21 -9.18
N THR A 83 -6.10 -17.44 -9.96
CA THR A 83 -6.97 -18.63 -9.90
C THR A 83 -6.48 -19.78 -10.79
N ALA A 84 -5.44 -19.58 -11.59
CA ALA A 84 -4.97 -20.59 -12.54
C ALA A 84 -4.33 -21.75 -11.77
N THR A 85 -5.01 -22.90 -11.75
CA THR A 85 -4.55 -24.12 -11.07
C THR A 85 -3.77 -25.05 -11.99
N LYS A 86 -3.88 -24.85 -13.31
CA LYS A 86 -3.24 -25.70 -14.33
C LYS A 86 -2.40 -24.84 -15.26
N PHE A 87 -1.16 -25.28 -15.44
CA PHE A 87 -0.26 -24.78 -16.45
C PHE A 87 -0.42 -25.66 -17.69
N ASN A 88 -0.83 -25.08 -18.81
CA ASN A 88 -0.83 -25.76 -20.10
C ASN A 88 0.35 -25.21 -20.89
N GLU A 89 1.28 -26.10 -21.24
CA GLU A 89 2.45 -25.85 -22.09
C GLU A 89 2.11 -26.09 -23.57
#